data_AF-A0AA97IYS4-F1
#
_entry.id   AF-A0AA97IYS4-F1
#
_cell.length_a   1.000
_cell.length_b   1.000
_cell.length_c   1.000
_cell.angle_alpha   90.00
_cell.angle_beta   90.00
_cell.angle_gamma   90.00
#
_symmetry.space_group_name_H-M   'P 1'
#
loop_
_entity.id
_entity.type
_entity.pdbx_description
1 polymer ?
#
loop_
_entity_poly.entity_id
_entity_poly.type
_entity_poly.pdbx_seq_one_letter_code
_entity_poly.pdbx_strand_id
1 'polypeptide(L)'
;MKLSKSQYEEIAQFLAHMPPTRQSLRKLKNRFPSQSQSTLLSIFSQEYQKQIKRTHAKHHSPEATDAYYQRYLSGVSKNAASPVLLELANEFQWNTAVCLEAWTLQVNFAPSLMARIVLERFLQEQDGLTSSKTLINSMLRDPSQIPDGVLANQVYQCTVNDYCYGPLVDCIKHAIGHEHEVLLQEMLLNKKIPFLTEDQLRAKGYDKTPDFILEVPIAVEGHIIHWIESKASFGDECSHQAYLHDQFWSYWNRFGPGLVIYWYGFIEELDCHRNRGILLKDCFPTDIVTL
;
A
#
# COMPACT_ATOMS: atom_id res chain seq x y z
N MET A 1 3.81 16.30 -7.99
CA MET A 1 4.90 16.89 -7.21
C MET A 1 6.15 16.02 -7.37
N LYS A 2 7.30 16.56 -7.81
CA LYS A 2 8.56 15.81 -7.87
C LYS A 2 9.40 16.09 -6.62
N LEU A 3 9.99 15.05 -6.05
CA LEU A 3 10.93 15.17 -4.93
C LEU A 3 12.30 14.68 -5.39
N SER A 4 13.38 15.33 -4.96
CA SER A 4 14.70 14.71 -5.12
C SER A 4 14.81 13.48 -4.22
N LYS A 5 15.71 12.55 -4.56
CA LYS A 5 16.00 11.39 -3.73
C LYS A 5 16.36 11.78 -2.29
N SER A 6 17.16 12.84 -2.12
CA SER A 6 17.54 13.35 -0.79
C SER A 6 16.34 13.86 0.03
N GLN A 7 15.38 14.55 -0.60
CA GLN A 7 14.16 15.02 0.08
C GLN A 7 13.28 13.84 0.51
N TYR A 8 13.13 12.85 -0.37
CA TYR A 8 12.42 11.63 -0.03
C TYR A 8 13.09 10.86 1.12
N GLU A 9 14.42 10.73 1.10
CA GLU A 9 15.19 10.08 2.17
C GLU A 9 15.05 10.81 3.51
N GLU A 10 15.02 12.16 3.54
CA GLU A 10 14.75 12.92 4.78
C GLU A 10 13.37 12.58 5.36
N ILE A 11 12.34 12.50 4.50
CA ILE A 11 10.98 12.11 4.91
C ILE A 11 10.98 10.67 5.45
N ALA A 12 11.59 9.73 4.74
CA ALA A 12 11.65 8.33 5.13
C ALA A 12 12.40 8.12 6.46
N GLN A 13 13.52 8.83 6.65
CA GLN A 13 14.27 8.82 7.92
C GLN A 13 13.45 9.38 9.08
N PHE A 14 12.71 10.47 8.86
CA PHE A 14 11.82 11.03 9.87
C PHE A 14 10.70 10.03 10.25
N LEU A 15 10.14 9.33 9.24
CA LEU A 15 9.11 8.31 9.44
C LEU A 15 9.61 7.07 10.20
N ALA A 16 10.85 6.66 9.99
CA ALA A 16 11.43 5.49 10.66
C ALA A 16 11.43 5.59 12.20
N HIS A 17 11.38 6.82 12.74
CA HIS A 17 11.38 7.10 14.17
C HIS A 17 9.98 7.40 14.74
N MET A 18 8.92 7.29 13.93
CA MET A 18 7.55 7.59 14.37
C MET A 18 6.66 6.33 14.45
N PRO A 19 5.78 6.23 15.45
CA PRO A 19 4.77 5.18 15.47
C PRO A 19 3.74 5.42 14.34
N PRO A 20 3.08 4.39 13.81
CA PRO A 20 2.11 4.52 12.73
C PRO A 20 0.75 5.05 13.21
N THR A 21 0.69 6.31 13.63
CA THR A 21 -0.53 6.90 14.22
C THR A 21 -1.01 8.13 13.46
N ARG A 22 -2.28 8.51 13.64
CA ARG A 22 -2.82 9.78 13.12
C ARG A 22 -2.01 11.01 13.57
N GLN A 23 -1.41 10.96 14.77
CA GLN A 23 -0.58 12.04 15.28
C GLN A 23 0.72 12.19 14.48
N SER A 24 1.26 11.06 14.01
CA SER A 24 2.47 11.01 13.18
C SER A 24 2.26 11.71 11.84
N LEU A 25 1.07 11.60 11.23
CA LEU A 25 0.73 12.34 10.02
C LEU A 25 0.68 13.87 10.24
N ARG A 26 0.16 14.32 11.39
CA ARG A 26 0.18 15.75 11.74
C ARG A 26 1.61 16.27 11.94
N LYS A 27 2.44 15.51 12.64
CA LYS A 27 3.87 15.83 12.83
C LYS A 27 4.60 15.89 11.48
N LEU A 28 4.31 14.94 10.58
CA LEU A 28 4.85 14.88 9.23
C LEU A 28 4.49 16.14 8.43
N LYS A 29 3.21 16.53 8.43
CA LYS A 29 2.76 17.74 7.72
C LYS A 29 3.37 19.02 8.28
N ASN A 30 3.56 19.10 9.59
CA ASN A 30 4.22 20.24 10.23
C ASN A 30 5.72 20.32 9.88
N ARG A 31 6.40 19.18 9.75
CA ARG A 31 7.82 19.12 9.39
C ARG A 31 8.07 19.40 7.91
N PHE A 32 7.18 18.94 7.03
CA PHE A 32 7.29 19.08 5.58
C PHE A 32 6.10 19.87 4.98
N PRO A 33 5.92 21.16 5.33
CA PRO A 33 4.74 21.93 4.97
C PRO A 33 4.61 22.16 3.46
N SER A 34 5.72 22.19 2.73
CA SER A 34 5.78 22.36 1.27
C SER A 34 5.20 21.18 0.50
N GLN A 35 5.15 19.99 1.10
CA GLN A 35 4.65 18.78 0.45
C GLN A 35 3.14 18.66 0.62
N SER A 36 2.46 18.14 -0.39
CA SER A 36 1.00 17.96 -0.34
C SER A 36 0.62 16.90 0.71
N GLN A 37 -0.60 17.00 1.26
CA GLN A 37 -1.09 16.02 2.23
C GLN A 37 -1.16 14.61 1.61
N SER A 38 -1.59 14.48 0.37
CA SER A 38 -1.69 13.20 -0.34
C SER A 38 -0.33 12.57 -0.63
N THR A 39 0.67 13.38 -1.04
CA THR A 39 2.07 12.95 -1.17
C THR A 39 2.60 12.37 0.14
N LEU A 40 2.46 13.11 1.24
CA LEU A 40 2.95 12.68 2.55
C LEU A 40 2.22 11.43 3.06
N LEU A 41 0.90 11.33 2.86
CA LEU A 41 0.11 10.14 3.21
C LEU A 41 0.56 8.91 2.41
N SER A 42 0.82 9.08 1.11
CA SER A 42 1.27 7.98 0.28
C SER A 42 2.66 7.48 0.69
N ILE A 43 3.61 8.40 0.93
CA ILE A 43 4.95 8.04 1.42
C ILE A 43 4.85 7.36 2.78
N PHE A 44 4.05 7.89 3.70
CA PHE A 44 3.80 7.29 5.01
C PHE A 44 3.28 5.85 4.88
N SER A 45 2.27 5.62 4.05
CA SER A 45 1.73 4.27 3.83
C SER A 45 2.80 3.33 3.26
N GLN A 46 3.64 3.78 2.33
CA GLN A 46 4.67 2.93 1.70
C GLN A 46 5.81 2.59 2.65
N GLU A 47 6.31 3.57 3.40
CA GLU A 47 7.38 3.33 4.40
C GLU A 47 6.92 2.38 5.50
N TYR A 48 5.70 2.57 5.99
CA TYR A 48 5.13 1.63 6.94
C TYR A 48 5.00 0.23 6.33
N GLN A 49 4.59 0.12 5.07
CA GLN A 49 4.54 -1.16 4.38
C GLN A 49 5.91 -1.85 4.29
N LYS A 50 6.96 -1.10 3.96
CA LYS A 50 8.34 -1.63 3.94
C LYS A 50 8.79 -2.10 5.32
N GLN A 51 8.47 -1.35 6.37
CA GLN A 51 8.82 -1.74 7.74
C GLN A 51 8.17 -3.08 8.11
N ILE A 52 6.88 -3.24 7.85
CA ILE A 52 6.16 -4.50 8.11
C ILE A 52 6.73 -5.66 7.29
N LYS A 53 7.06 -5.47 6.01
CA LYS A 53 7.70 -6.52 5.19
C LYS A 53 9.05 -6.97 5.77
N ARG A 54 9.85 -6.03 6.30
CA ARG A 54 11.16 -6.34 6.93
C ARG A 54 11.02 -7.12 8.23
N THR A 55 9.96 -6.90 9.00
CA THR A 55 9.74 -7.60 10.28
C THR A 55 8.84 -8.82 10.16
N HIS A 56 8.12 -8.99 9.04
CA HIS A 56 7.12 -10.04 8.82
C HIS A 56 7.57 -11.44 9.24
N ALA A 57 8.78 -11.86 8.83
CA ALA A 57 9.32 -13.18 9.13
C ALA A 57 9.46 -13.45 10.65
N LYS A 58 9.70 -12.40 11.45
CA LYS A 58 9.83 -12.51 12.91
C LYS A 58 8.52 -12.84 13.61
N HIS A 59 7.38 -12.48 13.00
CA HIS A 59 6.05 -12.66 13.60
C HIS A 59 5.38 -13.97 13.19
N HIS A 60 5.87 -14.64 12.14
CA HIS A 60 5.26 -15.83 11.56
C HIS A 60 6.00 -17.13 11.88
N SER A 61 6.98 -17.12 12.80
CA SER A 61 7.53 -18.38 13.30
C SER A 61 6.46 -19.12 14.12
N PRO A 62 6.48 -20.47 14.16
CA PRO A 62 5.55 -21.24 14.99
C PRO A 62 5.57 -20.78 16.46
N GLU A 63 6.76 -20.53 17.00
CA GLU A 63 6.96 -20.08 18.38
C GLU A 63 6.38 -18.68 18.62
N ALA A 64 6.59 -17.76 17.68
CA ALA A 64 6.03 -16.41 17.77
C ALA A 64 4.49 -16.45 17.70
N THR A 65 3.95 -17.25 16.77
CA THR A 65 2.51 -17.44 16.58
C THR A 65 1.86 -18.00 17.85
N ASP A 66 2.43 -19.07 18.41
CA ASP A 66 1.96 -19.66 19.66
C ASP A 66 2.07 -18.67 20.83
N ALA A 67 3.18 -17.92 20.91
CA ALA A 67 3.35 -16.91 21.95
C ALA A 67 2.27 -15.81 21.85
N TYR A 68 1.97 -15.29 20.66
CA TYR A 68 0.90 -14.30 20.49
C TYR A 68 -0.47 -14.88 20.87
N TYR A 69 -0.75 -16.12 20.46
CA TYR A 69 -2.00 -16.79 20.78
C TYR A 69 -2.19 -16.99 22.29
N GLN A 70 -1.16 -17.48 23.00
CA GLN A 70 -1.21 -17.65 24.45
C GLN A 70 -1.40 -16.33 25.20
N ARG A 71 -0.75 -15.26 24.73
CA ARG A 71 -0.91 -13.92 25.30
C ARG A 71 -2.32 -13.38 25.06
N TYR A 72 -2.89 -13.63 23.89
CA TYR A 72 -4.28 -13.30 23.58
C TYR A 72 -5.24 -14.01 24.55
N LEU A 73 -5.12 -15.34 24.71
CA LEU A 73 -5.95 -16.12 25.64
C LEU A 73 -5.84 -15.60 27.08
N SER A 74 -4.61 -15.35 27.54
CA SER A 74 -4.34 -14.78 28.87
C SER A 74 -4.98 -13.41 29.05
N GLY A 75 -4.86 -12.50 28.07
CA GLY A 75 -5.46 -11.17 28.12
C GLY A 75 -6.99 -11.21 28.16
N VAL A 76 -7.60 -12.00 27.29
CA VAL A 76 -9.07 -12.16 27.22
C VAL A 76 -9.62 -12.82 28.48
N SER A 77 -8.92 -13.79 29.06
CA SER A 77 -9.33 -14.44 30.32
C SER A 77 -9.40 -13.47 31.50
N LYS A 78 -8.57 -12.42 31.49
CA LYS A 78 -8.58 -11.36 32.51
C LYS A 78 -9.69 -10.34 32.24
N ASN A 79 -9.83 -9.90 31.00
CA ASN A 79 -10.90 -9.00 30.59
C ASN A 79 -11.22 -9.16 29.10
N ALA A 80 -12.33 -9.83 28.79
CA ALA A 80 -12.77 -10.06 27.42
C ALA A 80 -13.15 -8.76 26.67
N ALA A 81 -13.46 -7.68 27.41
CA ALA A 81 -13.81 -6.38 26.81
C ALA A 81 -12.58 -5.51 26.48
N SER A 82 -11.40 -5.83 27.01
CA SER A 82 -10.16 -5.08 26.71
C SER A 82 -9.72 -5.34 25.27
N PRO A 83 -9.13 -4.35 24.55
CA PRO A 83 -8.69 -4.50 23.16
C PRO A 83 -7.34 -5.23 23.05
N VAL A 84 -7.28 -6.46 23.57
CA VAL A 84 -6.05 -7.27 23.73
C VAL A 84 -5.25 -7.37 22.43
N LEU A 85 -5.87 -7.68 21.29
CA LEU A 85 -5.13 -7.82 20.02
C LEU A 85 -4.56 -6.50 19.52
N LEU A 86 -5.29 -5.40 19.72
CA LEU A 86 -4.82 -4.08 19.35
C LEU A 86 -3.67 -3.64 20.26
N GLU A 87 -3.73 -3.94 21.55
CA GLU A 87 -2.64 -3.70 22.50
C GLU A 87 -1.40 -4.52 22.11
N LEU A 88 -1.56 -5.81 21.81
CA LEU A 88 -0.45 -6.69 21.36
C LEU A 88 0.21 -6.18 20.07
N ALA A 89 -0.58 -5.69 19.11
CA ALA A 89 -0.05 -5.14 17.86
C ALA A 89 0.77 -3.85 18.07
N ASN A 90 0.32 -3.01 19.01
CA ASN A 90 0.93 -1.71 19.33
C ASN A 90 1.96 -1.78 20.46
N GLU A 91 2.22 -2.97 21.01
CA GLU A 91 3.01 -3.11 22.22
C GLU A 91 4.48 -2.75 21.98
N PHE A 92 5.02 -1.98 22.93
CA PHE A 92 6.45 -1.77 23.07
C PHE A 92 7.04 -3.02 23.72
N GLN A 93 7.91 -3.74 23.01
CA GLN A 93 8.64 -4.84 23.61
C GLN A 93 9.67 -4.22 24.57
N TRP A 94 9.51 -4.47 25.86
CA TRP A 94 10.53 -4.15 26.85
C TRP A 94 11.62 -5.22 26.78
N ASN A 95 12.82 -4.84 26.34
CA ASN A 95 13.98 -5.74 26.45
C ASN A 95 14.65 -5.53 27.81
N THR A 96 14.41 -6.42 28.77
CA THR A 96 15.06 -6.41 30.09
C THR A 96 16.58 -6.62 30.04
N ALA A 97 17.20 -6.92 28.88
CA ALA A 97 18.62 -7.24 28.79
C ALA A 97 19.56 -6.02 28.67
N VAL A 98 19.05 -4.78 28.55
CA VAL A 98 19.91 -3.59 28.49
C VAL A 98 19.41 -2.53 29.47
N CYS A 99 20.07 -2.46 30.62
CA CYS A 99 19.91 -1.38 31.59
C CYS A 99 20.28 -0.04 30.95
N LEU A 100 19.51 1.00 31.32
CA LEU A 100 19.70 2.42 31.05
C LEU A 100 19.41 2.84 29.59
N GLU A 101 18.24 3.45 29.41
CA GLU A 101 17.87 4.31 28.27
C GLU A 101 17.88 3.69 26.87
N ALA A 102 17.36 2.47 26.71
CA ALA A 102 17.13 1.89 25.39
C ALA A 102 15.64 1.55 25.18
N TRP A 103 14.92 2.42 24.45
CA TRP A 103 13.61 2.10 23.86
C TRP A 103 13.83 1.17 22.67
N THR A 104 14.04 -0.13 22.90
CA THR A 104 14.49 -1.03 21.83
C THR A 104 13.48 -2.14 21.55
N LEU A 105 12.86 -1.98 20.37
CA LEU A 105 11.85 -2.80 19.69
C LEU A 105 10.40 -2.56 20.12
N GLN A 106 9.74 -1.63 19.42
CA GLN A 106 8.30 -1.75 19.21
C GLN A 106 8.04 -3.04 18.41
N VAL A 107 7.07 -3.86 18.83
CA VAL A 107 6.55 -4.94 17.97
C VAL A 107 6.03 -4.34 16.66
N ASN A 108 5.48 -3.11 16.71
CA ASN A 108 5.07 -2.27 15.58
C ASN A 108 4.53 -3.09 14.40
N PHE A 109 3.60 -3.99 14.73
CA PHE A 109 3.02 -4.89 13.75
C PHE A 109 1.63 -4.38 13.38
N ALA A 110 1.22 -4.60 12.14
CA ALA A 110 -0.07 -4.09 11.69
C ALA A 110 -1.20 -4.80 12.46
N PRO A 111 -2.15 -4.08 13.08
CA PRO A 111 -3.23 -4.70 13.86
C PRO A 111 -3.99 -5.79 13.09
N SER A 112 -4.27 -5.59 11.80
CA SER A 112 -4.98 -6.60 11.00
C SER A 112 -4.14 -7.86 10.76
N LEU A 113 -2.80 -7.72 10.67
CA LEU A 113 -1.91 -8.86 10.55
C LEU A 113 -1.77 -9.60 11.89
N MET A 114 -1.77 -8.89 13.03
CA MET A 114 -1.82 -9.53 14.35
C MET A 114 -3.12 -10.34 14.51
N ALA A 115 -4.25 -9.74 14.15
CA ALA A 115 -5.54 -10.40 14.14
C ALA A 115 -5.53 -11.64 13.24
N ARG A 116 -4.91 -11.55 12.06
CA ARG A 116 -4.72 -12.68 11.15
C ARG A 116 -3.95 -13.84 11.80
N ILE A 117 -2.82 -13.57 12.45
CA ILE A 117 -2.00 -14.61 13.10
C ILE A 117 -2.81 -15.36 14.17
N VAL A 118 -3.51 -14.61 15.03
CA VAL A 118 -4.33 -15.19 16.11
C VAL A 118 -5.52 -15.97 15.55
N LEU A 119 -6.20 -15.43 14.54
CA LEU A 119 -7.32 -16.10 13.89
C LEU A 119 -6.89 -17.41 13.19
N GLU A 120 -5.77 -17.37 12.46
CA GLU A 120 -5.19 -18.56 11.83
C GLU A 120 -4.88 -19.64 12.86
N ARG A 121 -4.32 -19.27 14.02
CA ARG A 121 -4.00 -20.21 15.09
C ARG A 121 -5.24 -20.76 15.81
N PHE A 122 -6.23 -19.90 16.07
CA PHE A 122 -7.52 -20.27 16.67
C PHE A 122 -8.23 -21.33 15.83
N LEU A 123 -8.32 -21.13 14.51
CA LEU A 123 -8.95 -22.08 13.60
C LEU A 123 -8.19 -23.41 13.51
N GLN A 124 -6.85 -23.36 13.54
CA GLN A 124 -6.03 -24.58 13.60
C GLN A 124 -6.27 -25.41 14.86
N GLU A 125 -6.52 -24.76 16.01
CA GLU A 125 -6.84 -25.45 17.27
C GLU A 125 -8.23 -26.09 17.25
N GLN A 126 -9.22 -25.43 16.62
CA GLN A 126 -10.60 -25.94 16.53
C GLN A 126 -10.75 -27.08 15.52
N ASP A 127 -10.21 -26.92 14.31
CA ASP A 127 -10.45 -27.84 13.18
C ASP A 127 -9.32 -28.85 12.96
N GLY A 128 -8.19 -28.72 13.67
CA GLY A 128 -7.01 -29.58 13.53
C GLY A 128 -6.29 -29.50 12.17
N LEU A 129 -6.75 -28.63 11.27
CA LEU A 129 -6.23 -28.43 9.91
C LEU A 129 -5.93 -26.96 9.64
N THR A 130 -4.99 -26.71 8.73
CA THR A 130 -4.72 -25.36 8.25
C THR A 130 -5.90 -24.83 7.44
N SER A 131 -6.57 -23.79 7.95
CA SER A 131 -7.67 -23.12 7.27
C SER A 131 -7.23 -22.50 5.93
N SER A 132 -8.15 -22.48 4.95
CA SER A 132 -7.87 -21.89 3.64
C SER A 132 -7.66 -20.36 3.75
N LYS A 133 -6.71 -19.82 2.98
CA LYS A 133 -6.47 -18.37 2.92
C LYS A 133 -7.73 -17.57 2.56
N THR A 134 -8.58 -18.14 1.71
CA THR A 134 -9.85 -17.54 1.29
C THR A 134 -10.81 -17.36 2.47
N LEU A 135 -10.95 -18.38 3.32
CA LEU A 135 -11.80 -18.33 4.51
C LEU A 135 -11.28 -17.30 5.53
N ILE A 136 -9.98 -17.31 5.80
CA ILE A 136 -9.36 -16.34 6.72
C ILE A 136 -9.61 -14.91 6.22
N ASN A 137 -9.40 -14.66 4.92
CA ASN A 137 -9.64 -13.35 4.34
C ASN A 137 -11.13 -12.95 4.36
N SER A 138 -12.08 -13.89 4.28
CA SER A 138 -13.50 -13.58 4.42
C SER A 138 -13.84 -13.18 5.85
N MET A 139 -13.33 -13.90 6.85
CA MET A 139 -13.52 -13.60 8.27
C MET A 139 -12.84 -12.30 8.71
N LEU A 140 -11.69 -11.94 8.13
CA LEU A 140 -11.05 -10.64 8.38
C LEU A 140 -11.86 -9.47 7.78
N ARG A 141 -12.53 -9.69 6.64
CA ARG A 141 -13.42 -8.69 6.02
C ARG A 141 -14.75 -8.58 6.74
N ASP A 142 -15.27 -9.70 7.21
CA ASP A 142 -16.53 -9.80 7.94
C ASP A 142 -16.32 -10.63 9.23
N PRO A 143 -15.92 -9.96 10.34
CA PRO A 143 -15.67 -10.62 11.61
C PRO A 143 -16.89 -11.32 12.21
N SER A 144 -18.11 -11.04 11.74
CA SER A 144 -19.33 -11.71 12.21
C SER A 144 -19.37 -13.21 11.83
N GLN A 145 -18.54 -13.63 10.87
CA GLN A 145 -18.38 -15.03 10.47
C GLN A 145 -17.53 -15.84 11.47
N ILE A 146 -16.85 -15.18 12.42
CA ILE A 146 -16.03 -15.84 13.44
C ILE A 146 -16.95 -16.39 14.54
N PRO A 147 -16.93 -17.70 14.84
CA PRO A 147 -17.83 -18.29 15.84
C PRO A 147 -17.64 -17.74 17.25
N ASP A 148 -16.40 -17.42 17.64
CA ASP A 148 -16.09 -16.83 18.94
C ASP A 148 -16.35 -15.32 18.90
N GLY A 149 -17.39 -14.88 19.62
CA GLY A 149 -17.82 -13.47 19.63
C GLY A 149 -16.79 -12.51 20.23
N VAL A 150 -15.89 -12.99 21.11
CA VAL A 150 -14.82 -12.16 21.66
C VAL A 150 -13.74 -11.94 20.60
N LEU A 151 -13.26 -12.99 19.96
CA LEU A 151 -12.31 -12.93 18.85
C LEU A 151 -12.89 -12.11 17.69
N ALA A 152 -14.16 -12.28 17.34
CA ALA A 152 -14.85 -11.47 16.34
C ALA A 152 -14.72 -9.96 16.65
N ASN A 153 -15.00 -9.56 17.88
CA ASN A 153 -14.87 -8.17 18.31
C ASN A 153 -13.41 -7.67 18.30
N GLN A 154 -12.45 -8.52 18.66
CA GLN A 154 -11.01 -8.17 18.63
C GLN A 154 -10.51 -7.98 17.20
N VAL A 155 -10.88 -8.88 16.29
CA VAL A 155 -10.58 -8.78 14.86
C VAL A 155 -11.21 -7.52 14.26
N TYR A 156 -12.45 -7.21 14.62
CA TYR A 156 -13.11 -5.97 14.23
C TYR A 156 -12.34 -4.73 14.70
N GLN A 157 -11.95 -4.68 15.99
CA GLN A 157 -11.18 -3.57 16.55
C GLN A 157 -9.82 -3.39 15.85
N CYS A 158 -9.11 -4.47 15.55
CA CYS A 158 -7.88 -4.41 14.78
C CYS A 158 -8.13 -3.86 13.37
N THR A 159 -9.17 -4.33 12.69
CA THR A 159 -9.51 -3.92 11.31
C THR A 159 -9.82 -2.44 11.22
N VAL A 160 -10.61 -1.88 12.15
CA VAL A 160 -10.98 -0.45 12.14
C VAL A 160 -9.85 0.49 12.58
N ASN A 161 -8.85 -0.04 13.31
CA ASN A 161 -7.71 0.74 13.81
C ASN A 161 -6.43 0.53 12.98
N ASP A 162 -6.45 -0.30 11.94
CA ASP A 162 -5.33 -0.48 11.04
C ASP A 162 -5.27 0.65 10.00
N TYR A 163 -4.13 1.33 9.94
CA TYR A 163 -3.95 2.51 9.09
C TYR A 163 -3.41 2.17 7.69
N CYS A 164 -2.85 0.98 7.48
CA CYS A 164 -2.01 0.72 6.30
C CYS A 164 -2.22 -0.63 5.61
N TYR A 165 -2.70 -1.65 6.32
CA TYR A 165 -2.76 -3.06 5.85
C TYR A 165 -4.13 -3.73 6.03
N GLY A 166 -5.08 -3.07 6.69
CA GLY A 166 -6.40 -3.66 6.92
C GLY A 166 -7.28 -3.67 5.65
N PRO A 167 -8.30 -4.55 5.61
CA PRO A 167 -9.27 -4.60 4.51
C PRO A 167 -9.88 -3.24 4.13
N LEU A 168 -10.12 -2.37 5.12
CA LEU A 168 -10.65 -1.02 4.89
C LEU A 168 -9.67 -0.14 4.13
N VAL A 169 -8.38 -0.22 4.47
CA VAL A 169 -7.32 0.55 3.81
C VAL A 169 -7.14 0.10 2.38
N ASP A 170 -7.22 -1.21 2.12
CA ASP A 170 -7.18 -1.75 0.77
C ASP A 170 -8.38 -1.26 -0.06
N CYS A 171 -9.59 -1.28 0.52
CA CYS A 171 -10.78 -0.74 -0.15
C CYS A 171 -10.62 0.76 -0.48
N ILE A 172 -10.08 1.56 0.45
CA ILE A 172 -9.81 2.98 0.22
C ILE A 172 -8.80 3.16 -0.91
N LYS A 173 -7.69 2.40 -0.92
CA LYS A 173 -6.68 2.46 -1.98
C LYS A 173 -7.25 2.11 -3.35
N HIS A 174 -8.06 1.05 -3.43
CA HIS A 174 -8.73 0.67 -4.67
C HIS A 174 -9.70 1.74 -5.15
N ALA A 175 -10.53 2.29 -4.26
CA ALA A 175 -11.47 3.36 -4.61
C ALA A 175 -10.74 4.61 -5.13
N ILE A 176 -9.67 5.03 -4.46
CA ILE A 176 -8.83 6.16 -4.87
C ILE A 176 -8.16 5.89 -6.22
N GLY A 177 -7.66 4.67 -6.48
CA GLY A 177 -7.09 4.28 -7.77
C GLY A 177 -8.09 4.44 -8.90
N HIS A 178 -9.27 3.83 -8.72
CA HIS A 178 -10.37 3.92 -9.69
C HIS A 178 -10.84 5.36 -9.92
N GLU A 179 -10.92 6.20 -8.88
CA GLU A 179 -11.26 7.62 -9.02
C GLU A 179 -10.28 8.36 -9.94
N HIS A 180 -8.98 8.09 -9.83
CA HIS A 180 -7.97 8.70 -10.69
C HIS A 180 -7.99 8.16 -12.13
N GLU A 181 -8.35 6.90 -12.34
CA GLU A 181 -8.58 6.34 -13.67
C GLU A 181 -9.78 7.01 -14.35
N VAL A 182 -10.89 7.19 -13.63
CA VAL A 182 -12.07 7.92 -14.13
C VAL A 182 -11.71 9.37 -14.45
N LEU A 183 -10.97 10.05 -13.57
CA LEU A 183 -10.51 11.42 -13.81
C LEU A 183 -9.62 11.51 -15.06
N LEU A 184 -8.69 10.56 -15.24
CA LEU A 184 -7.85 10.49 -16.43
C LEU A 184 -8.67 10.26 -17.70
N GLN A 185 -9.68 9.39 -17.63
CA GLN A 185 -10.62 9.16 -18.73
C GLN A 185 -11.34 10.45 -19.13
N GLU A 186 -11.85 11.21 -18.17
CA GLU A 186 -12.48 12.51 -18.42
C GLU A 186 -11.50 13.50 -19.05
N MET A 187 -10.25 13.55 -18.58
CA MET A 187 -9.20 14.41 -19.16
C MET A 187 -8.91 14.06 -20.63
N LEU A 188 -8.82 12.77 -20.96
CA LEU A 188 -8.62 12.31 -22.35
C LEU A 188 -9.81 12.68 -23.24
N LEU A 189 -11.04 12.47 -22.76
CA LEU A 189 -12.27 12.83 -23.48
C LEU A 189 -12.36 14.34 -23.73
N ASN A 190 -12.05 15.15 -22.71
CA ASN A 190 -12.05 16.61 -22.81
C ASN A 190 -11.02 17.13 -23.84
N LYS A 191 -9.89 16.43 -23.97
CA LYS A 191 -8.87 16.69 -25.00
C LYS A 191 -9.18 16.05 -26.35
N LYS A 192 -10.28 15.30 -26.46
CA LYS A 192 -10.69 14.56 -27.67
C LYS A 192 -9.62 13.58 -28.17
N ILE A 193 -8.88 12.99 -27.25
CA ILE A 193 -7.88 11.96 -27.56
C ILE A 193 -8.62 10.62 -27.57
N PRO A 194 -8.65 9.88 -28.69
CA PRO A 194 -9.29 8.57 -28.77
C PRO A 194 -8.45 7.50 -28.05
N PHE A 195 -9.09 6.62 -27.30
CA PHE A 195 -8.43 5.59 -26.49
C PHE A 195 -9.28 4.34 -26.32
N LEU A 196 -8.60 3.24 -26.00
CA LEU A 196 -9.19 2.00 -25.51
C LEU A 196 -8.92 1.86 -24.01
N THR A 197 -9.97 1.52 -23.25
CA THR A 197 -9.89 1.26 -21.80
C THR A 197 -9.39 -0.15 -21.51
N GLU A 198 -8.87 -0.40 -20.32
CA GLU A 198 -8.46 -1.73 -19.85
C GLU A 198 -9.52 -2.83 -20.09
N ASP A 199 -10.79 -2.59 -19.76
CA ASP A 199 -11.87 -3.58 -19.93
C ASP A 199 -12.09 -3.99 -21.39
N GLN A 200 -11.96 -3.03 -22.32
CA GLN A 200 -12.04 -3.29 -23.76
C GLN A 200 -10.86 -4.11 -24.24
N LEU A 201 -9.67 -3.91 -23.67
CA LEU A 201 -8.47 -4.69 -23.99
C LEU A 201 -8.60 -6.12 -23.42
N ARG A 202 -9.07 -6.28 -22.20
CA ARG A 202 -9.33 -7.60 -21.61
C ARG A 202 -10.38 -8.37 -22.40
N ALA A 203 -11.45 -7.72 -22.86
CA ALA A 203 -12.45 -8.33 -23.74
C ALA A 203 -11.88 -8.80 -25.09
N LYS A 204 -10.77 -8.19 -25.55
CA LYS A 204 -10.01 -8.60 -26.74
C LYS A 204 -8.99 -9.71 -26.47
N GLY A 205 -8.85 -10.17 -25.23
CA GLY A 205 -7.95 -11.27 -24.85
C GLY A 205 -6.52 -10.86 -24.50
N TYR A 206 -6.28 -9.59 -24.13
CA TYR A 206 -4.96 -9.17 -23.65
C TYR A 206 -4.79 -9.49 -22.16
N ASP A 207 -3.70 -10.20 -21.80
CA ASP A 207 -3.41 -10.59 -20.40
C ASP A 207 -2.76 -9.49 -19.54
N LYS A 208 -2.04 -8.56 -20.17
CA LYS A 208 -1.35 -7.44 -19.51
C LYS A 208 -1.69 -6.17 -20.28
N THR A 209 -2.36 -5.26 -19.61
CA THR A 209 -3.02 -4.10 -20.20
C THR A 209 -2.70 -2.86 -19.38
N PRO A 210 -2.22 -1.76 -20.01
CA PRO A 210 -2.23 -0.46 -19.33
C PRO A 210 -3.67 0.03 -19.17
N ASP A 211 -3.89 1.01 -18.30
CA ASP A 211 -5.23 1.57 -18.06
C ASP A 211 -5.86 2.12 -19.35
N PHE A 212 -5.03 2.79 -20.17
CA PHE A 212 -5.45 3.36 -21.44
C PHE A 212 -4.41 3.10 -22.54
N ILE A 213 -4.87 2.59 -23.69
CA ILE A 213 -4.11 2.61 -24.95
C ILE A 213 -4.69 3.72 -25.82
N LEU A 214 -3.84 4.58 -26.36
CA LEU A 214 -4.25 5.65 -27.27
C LEU A 214 -4.42 5.07 -28.67
N GLU A 215 -5.58 5.32 -29.29
CA GLU A 215 -5.82 4.87 -30.68
C GLU A 215 -4.93 5.64 -31.66
N VAL A 216 -4.66 6.91 -31.35
CA VAL A 216 -3.70 7.76 -32.06
C VAL A 216 -2.62 8.18 -31.06
N PRO A 217 -1.34 7.86 -31.31
CA PRO A 217 -0.25 8.29 -30.45
C PRO A 217 -0.18 9.80 -30.35
N ILE A 218 0.20 10.30 -29.18
CA ILE A 218 0.37 11.74 -28.93
C ILE A 218 1.81 12.04 -28.54
N ALA A 219 2.27 13.27 -28.77
CA ALA A 219 3.56 13.73 -28.30
C ALA A 219 3.40 14.57 -27.02
N VAL A 220 4.23 14.26 -26.02
CA VAL A 220 4.34 14.94 -24.72
C VAL A 220 5.81 15.27 -24.49
N GLU A 221 6.16 16.55 -24.31
CA GLU A 221 7.57 16.99 -24.17
C GLU A 221 8.48 16.42 -25.28
N GLY A 222 7.99 16.36 -26.52
CA GLY A 222 8.70 15.80 -27.67
C GLY A 222 8.81 14.27 -27.73
N HIS A 223 8.23 13.54 -26.77
CA HIS A 223 8.21 12.08 -26.74
C HIS A 223 6.85 11.57 -27.20
N ILE A 224 6.85 10.66 -28.18
CA ILE A 224 5.63 9.98 -28.63
C ILE A 224 5.25 8.94 -27.57
N ILE A 225 3.97 8.89 -27.19
CA ILE A 225 3.42 7.89 -26.27
C ILE A 225 2.19 7.21 -26.88
N HIS A 226 2.05 5.91 -26.60
CA HIS A 226 0.99 5.04 -27.11
C HIS A 226 0.02 4.56 -26.03
N TRP A 227 0.42 4.65 -24.75
CA TRP A 227 -0.40 4.22 -23.63
C TRP A 227 -0.14 5.10 -22.41
N ILE A 228 -1.10 5.13 -21.50
CA ILE A 228 -1.02 5.85 -20.22
C ILE A 228 -1.40 4.90 -19.09
N GLU A 229 -0.59 4.91 -18.04
CA GLU A 229 -0.83 4.22 -16.78
C GLU A 229 -1.01 5.23 -15.64
N SER A 230 -2.10 5.08 -14.90
CA SER A 230 -2.53 5.89 -13.77
C SER A 230 -2.13 5.23 -12.45
N LYS A 231 -1.25 5.86 -11.67
CA LYS A 231 -0.87 5.38 -10.34
C LYS A 231 -1.26 6.41 -9.29
N ALA A 232 -2.34 6.14 -8.54
CA ALA A 232 -2.79 6.94 -7.41
C ALA A 232 -1.94 6.70 -6.14
N SER A 233 -0.63 6.81 -6.30
CA SER A 233 0.39 6.55 -5.28
C SER A 233 1.63 7.40 -5.56
N PHE A 234 2.51 7.55 -4.57
CA PHE A 234 3.82 8.12 -4.73
C PHE A 234 4.77 7.11 -5.41
N GLY A 235 5.56 7.55 -6.39
CA GLY A 235 6.57 6.71 -7.05
C GLY A 235 7.87 6.69 -6.26
N ASP A 236 8.14 5.61 -5.53
CA ASP A 236 9.43 5.35 -4.87
C ASP A 236 10.25 4.30 -5.65
N GLU A 237 11.54 4.15 -5.33
CA GLU A 237 12.44 3.22 -6.04
C GLU A 237 11.94 1.77 -6.03
N CYS A 238 11.44 1.30 -4.88
CA CYS A 238 11.04 -0.10 -4.70
C CYS A 238 9.80 -0.45 -5.52
N SER A 239 8.76 0.39 -5.43
CA SER A 239 7.50 0.22 -6.16
C SER A 239 7.69 0.45 -7.66
N HIS A 240 8.43 1.49 -8.05
CA HIS A 240 8.69 1.77 -9.45
C HIS A 240 9.46 0.63 -10.12
N GLN A 241 10.48 0.08 -9.47
CA GLN A 241 11.23 -1.08 -9.99
C GLN A 241 10.35 -2.32 -10.15
N ALA A 242 9.45 -2.58 -9.20
CA ALA A 242 8.49 -3.67 -9.31
C ALA A 242 7.55 -3.46 -10.50
N TYR A 243 6.99 -2.26 -10.67
CA TYR A 243 6.12 -1.95 -11.81
C TYR A 243 6.84 -2.02 -13.15
N LEU A 244 8.09 -1.58 -13.24
CA LEU A 244 8.89 -1.73 -14.46
C LEU A 244 8.96 -3.20 -14.89
N HIS A 245 9.32 -4.09 -13.97
CA HIS A 245 9.46 -5.51 -14.22
C HIS A 245 8.12 -6.20 -14.52
N ASP A 246 7.11 -5.93 -13.71
CA ASP A 246 5.85 -6.67 -13.75
C ASP A 246 4.88 -6.14 -14.82
N GLN A 247 4.97 -4.85 -15.17
CA GLN A 247 3.99 -4.14 -16.00
C GLN A 247 4.66 -3.38 -17.16
N PHE A 248 5.42 -2.31 -16.87
CA PHE A 248 5.74 -1.27 -17.87
C PHE A 248 6.60 -1.79 -19.03
N TRP A 249 7.58 -2.66 -18.78
CA TRP A 249 8.36 -3.24 -19.88
C TRP A 249 7.52 -4.16 -20.75
N SER A 250 6.51 -4.84 -20.20
CA SER A 250 5.58 -5.63 -20.99
C SER A 250 4.71 -4.76 -21.87
N TYR A 251 4.27 -3.59 -21.38
CA TYR A 251 3.51 -2.64 -22.18
C TYR A 251 4.38 -2.05 -23.28
N TRP A 252 5.60 -1.64 -22.93
CA TRP A 252 6.56 -1.09 -23.88
C TRP A 252 6.88 -2.06 -25.03
N ASN A 253 7.16 -3.32 -24.71
CA ASN A 253 7.44 -4.34 -25.72
C ASN A 253 6.25 -4.62 -26.66
N ARG A 254 5.01 -4.40 -26.21
CA ARG A 254 3.78 -4.70 -26.97
C ARG A 254 3.24 -3.50 -27.74
N PHE A 255 3.28 -2.32 -27.13
CA PHE A 255 2.56 -1.14 -27.58
C PHE A 255 3.50 0.05 -27.86
N GLY A 256 4.80 -0.09 -27.58
CA GLY A 256 5.78 0.99 -27.73
C GLY A 256 5.84 1.93 -26.52
N PRO A 257 6.47 3.11 -26.68
CA PRO A 257 6.62 4.09 -25.60
C PRO A 257 5.31 4.47 -24.91
N GLY A 258 5.38 4.80 -23.62
CA GLY A 258 4.21 5.20 -22.84
C GLY A 258 4.51 6.12 -21.69
N LEU A 259 3.43 6.55 -21.04
CA LEU A 259 3.44 7.52 -19.95
C LEU A 259 2.89 6.88 -18.67
N VAL A 260 3.58 7.09 -17.56
CA VAL A 260 3.09 6.74 -16.22
C VAL A 260 2.85 8.03 -15.44
N ILE A 261 1.65 8.18 -14.88
CA ILE A 261 1.26 9.32 -14.06
C ILE A 261 1.21 8.89 -12.60
N TYR A 262 2.15 9.40 -11.79
CA TYR A 262 2.13 9.26 -10.34
C TYR A 262 1.41 10.46 -9.69
N TRP A 263 0.12 10.32 -9.42
CA TRP A 263 -0.73 11.44 -8.98
C TRP A 263 -0.31 12.09 -7.66
N TYR A 264 0.37 11.35 -6.80
CA TYR A 264 0.88 11.87 -5.53
C TYR A 264 2.35 12.24 -5.57
N GLY A 265 2.96 12.25 -6.75
CA GLY A 265 4.35 12.59 -6.96
C GLY A 265 5.28 11.40 -7.06
N PHE A 266 6.55 11.65 -7.37
CA PHE A 266 7.56 10.61 -7.47
C PHE A 266 8.96 11.18 -7.23
N ILE A 267 9.92 10.30 -6.99
CA ILE A 267 11.34 10.64 -6.90
C ILE A 267 11.83 11.01 -8.31
N GLU A 268 12.33 12.24 -8.49
CA GLU A 268 12.68 12.81 -9.80
C GLU A 268 13.64 11.92 -10.60
N GLU A 269 14.62 11.32 -9.91
CA GLU A 269 15.65 10.46 -10.49
C GLU A 269 15.10 9.16 -11.10
N LEU A 270 13.84 8.80 -10.83
CA LEU A 270 13.18 7.64 -11.44
C LEU A 270 12.89 7.83 -12.93
N ASP A 271 12.78 9.07 -13.42
CA ASP A 271 12.53 9.37 -14.84
C ASP A 271 13.77 9.16 -15.73
N CYS A 272 14.70 8.30 -15.30
CA CYS A 272 15.90 7.93 -16.04
C CYS A 272 15.63 7.02 -17.25
N HIS A 273 14.43 6.45 -17.36
CA HIS A 273 13.99 5.61 -18.48
C HIS A 273 13.21 6.34 -19.57
N ARG A 274 13.09 7.67 -19.47
CA ARG A 274 12.44 8.52 -20.48
C ARG A 274 12.93 8.24 -21.91
N ASN A 275 14.25 8.22 -22.11
CA ASN A 275 14.87 7.95 -23.42
C ASN A 275 14.70 6.50 -23.90
N ARG A 276 14.30 5.58 -23.00
CA ARG A 276 13.95 4.19 -23.33
C ARG A 276 12.46 4.02 -23.59
N GLY A 277 11.66 5.10 -23.52
CA GLY A 277 10.24 5.09 -23.85
C GLY A 277 9.31 4.93 -22.65
N ILE A 278 9.78 5.05 -21.41
CA ILE A 278 8.92 5.15 -20.23
C ILE A 278 9.04 6.56 -19.66
N LEU A 279 8.04 7.40 -19.93
CA LEU A 279 7.98 8.78 -19.44
C LEU A 279 7.23 8.84 -18.11
N LEU A 280 7.74 9.58 -17.12
CA LEU A 280 7.05 9.81 -15.85
C LEU A 280 6.51 11.24 -15.74
N LYS A 281 5.26 11.37 -15.31
CA LYS A 281 4.64 12.65 -14.92
C LYS A 281 3.96 12.51 -13.58
N ASP A 282 3.68 13.65 -12.96
CA ASP A 282 2.96 13.77 -11.69
C ASP A 282 1.56 14.38 -11.85
N CYS A 283 1.18 14.64 -13.09
CA CYS A 283 -0.11 15.17 -13.51
C CYS A 283 -0.33 14.87 -15.00
N PHE A 284 -1.57 15.01 -15.46
CA PHE A 284 -1.88 14.90 -16.87
C PHE A 284 -1.23 16.06 -17.67
N PRO A 285 -0.51 15.79 -18.77
CA PRO A 285 0.21 16.82 -19.52
C PRO A 285 -0.75 17.82 -20.16
N THR A 286 -0.37 19.10 -20.09
CA THR A 286 -1.13 20.20 -20.72
C THR A 286 -0.65 20.49 -22.14
N ASP A 287 0.62 20.20 -22.41
CA ASP A 287 1.37 20.40 -23.65
C ASP A 287 1.31 19.18 -24.58
N ILE A 288 0.09 18.74 -24.89
CA ILE A 288 -0.13 17.60 -25.79
C ILE A 288 -0.16 18.08 -27.24
N VAL A 289 0.64 17.44 -28.09
CA VAL A 289 0.58 17.60 -29.55
C VAL A 289 0.00 16.33 -30.15
N THR A 290 -1.13 16.45 -30.84
CA THR A 290 -1.71 15.38 -31.65
C THR A 290 -0.97 15.29 -32.97
N LEU A 291 -0.53 14.09 -33.35
CA LEU A 291 0.15 13.82 -34.61
C LEU A 291 -0.82 13.75 -35.79
#